data_AF-A0A318A0L3-F1
#
_entry.id   AF-A0A318A0L3-F1
#
_cell.length_a   1.000
_cell.length_b   1.000
_cell.length_c   1.000
_cell.angle_alpha   90.00
_cell.angle_beta   90.00
_cell.angle_gamma   90.00
#
_symmetry.space_group_name_H-M   'P 1'
#
loop_
_entity.id
_entity.type
_entity.pdbx_description
1 polymer ?
#
loop_
_entity_poly.entity_id
_entity_poly.type
_entity_poly.pdbx_seq_one_letter_code
_entity_poly.pdbx_strand_id
1 'polypeptide(L)'
;MNKIILFFLIFISSQIFSRTYGVQLYSTLQYNNYNLPKIYLSEEESIWLRGRVVRVGFVKKDFPPYDISNDGTSFYYEGITADYLKLVELLLGIKTQLIGFNSRKDAIEAIKNEEIDLLTSSNDYDSLLGLVLTVPYQSDIPSIFINTNDRGSKINKIGIFYEYLPDEVIFNRYPGVQLIHYRTPQKLVSSLIDGDIDAMVIDLFSVNYQINSEFIDNISFKDLLGFDSKGFAFALNENNKILLDILNRILLSTDTNLKTLLKMNWNGGGVSVPSKAILEDARYMASKYVDDNQEIKVALSKYSAPVSYIGNNGQPQGILIELLELMKIYTGVNFRYIFKDSIEEQIRALKSG
;
A
#
# COMPACT_ATOMS: atom_id res chain seq x y z
N MET A 1 73.77 18.04 -34.03
CA MET A 1 72.96 16.81 -33.86
C MET A 1 71.87 17.08 -32.82
N ASN A 2 70.69 17.52 -33.24
CA ASN A 2 69.53 17.68 -32.35
C ASN A 2 68.51 16.60 -32.70
N LYS A 3 68.25 15.66 -31.78
CA LYS A 3 67.20 14.66 -31.90
C LYS A 3 65.88 15.29 -31.46
N ILE A 4 64.92 15.42 -32.38
CA ILE A 4 63.52 15.72 -32.05
C ILE A 4 62.82 14.38 -31.84
N ILE A 5 62.38 14.12 -30.61
CA ILE A 5 61.56 12.96 -30.26
C ILE A 5 60.10 13.39 -30.37
N LEU A 6 59.36 12.82 -31.32
CA LEU A 6 57.94 13.05 -31.50
C LEU A 6 57.17 12.08 -30.58
N PHE A 7 56.48 12.59 -29.56
CA PHE A 7 55.56 11.81 -28.74
C PHE A 7 54.17 11.79 -29.40
N PHE A 8 53.74 10.63 -29.89
CA PHE A 8 52.35 10.40 -30.27
C PHE A 8 51.54 10.03 -29.02
N LEU A 9 50.72 10.97 -28.54
CA LEU A 9 49.71 10.73 -27.51
C LEU A 9 48.49 10.09 -28.17
N ILE A 10 48.36 8.78 -28.01
CA ILE A 10 47.14 8.04 -28.37
C ILE A 10 46.12 8.28 -27.26
N PHE A 11 45.13 9.14 -27.51
CA PHE A 11 43.95 9.24 -26.66
C PHE A 11 43.07 8.00 -26.91
N ILE A 12 43.20 7.00 -26.04
CA ILE A 12 42.23 5.92 -25.95
C ILE A 12 41.01 6.51 -25.23
N SER A 13 40.00 6.94 -25.98
CA SER A 13 38.69 7.25 -25.41
C SER A 13 38.08 5.94 -24.91
N SER A 14 38.18 5.68 -23.62
CA SER A 14 37.36 4.66 -22.97
C SER A 14 35.91 5.13 -23.02
N GLN A 15 35.16 4.68 -24.03
CA GLN A 15 33.71 4.70 -23.92
C GLN A 15 33.33 3.75 -22.79
N ILE A 16 33.03 4.34 -21.63
CA ILE A 16 32.39 3.63 -20.53
C ILE A 16 30.98 3.29 -21.04
N PHE A 17 30.82 2.11 -21.64
CA PHE A 17 29.50 1.50 -21.77
C PHE A 17 29.01 1.20 -20.36
N SER A 18 28.25 2.11 -19.78
CA SER A 18 27.42 1.78 -18.63
C SER A 18 26.45 0.69 -19.10
N ARG A 19 26.68 -0.55 -18.68
CA ARG A 19 25.65 -1.59 -18.79
C ARG A 19 24.52 -1.17 -17.85
N THR A 20 23.54 -0.46 -18.37
CA THR A 20 22.27 -0.26 -17.66
C THR A 20 21.64 -1.65 -17.57
N TYR A 21 21.80 -2.31 -16.43
CA TYR A 21 21.01 -3.50 -16.14
C TYR A 21 19.55 -3.04 -16.11
N GLY A 22 18.76 -3.48 -17.09
CA GLY A 22 17.33 -3.17 -17.14
C GLY A 22 16.65 -3.74 -15.89
N VAL A 23 15.72 -2.98 -15.31
CA VAL A 23 14.93 -3.43 -14.16
C VAL A 23 14.11 -4.64 -14.57
N GLN A 24 14.24 -5.75 -13.84
CA GLN A 24 13.47 -6.96 -14.11
C GLN A 24 12.12 -6.89 -13.39
N LEU A 25 11.03 -7.08 -14.14
CA LEU A 25 9.69 -7.22 -13.57
C LEU A 25 9.55 -8.61 -12.95
N TYR A 26 9.43 -8.68 -11.62
CA TYR A 26 9.13 -9.89 -10.88
C TYR A 26 7.65 -9.90 -10.49
N SER A 27 6.98 -11.03 -10.73
CA SER A 27 5.55 -11.19 -10.44
C SER A 27 5.28 -12.55 -9.82
N THR A 28 4.34 -12.57 -8.88
CA THR A 28 3.86 -13.75 -8.18
C THR A 28 2.82 -14.53 -8.98
N LEU A 29 2.35 -13.99 -10.10
CA LEU A 29 1.35 -14.62 -10.96
C LEU A 29 1.85 -15.93 -11.59
N GLN A 30 1.32 -17.06 -11.10
CA GLN A 30 1.44 -18.37 -11.73
C GLN A 30 0.32 -18.63 -12.76
N TYR A 31 0.55 -18.22 -14.02
CA TYR A 31 -0.40 -18.22 -15.13
C TYR A 31 -1.28 -19.48 -15.32
N ASN A 32 -0.74 -20.68 -15.08
CA ASN A 32 -1.47 -21.94 -15.31
C ASN A 32 -2.64 -22.16 -14.34
N ASN A 33 -2.75 -21.34 -13.28
CA ASN A 33 -3.74 -21.51 -12.23
C ASN A 33 -4.91 -20.53 -12.32
N TYR A 34 -4.99 -19.67 -13.35
CA TYR A 34 -5.95 -18.58 -13.39
C TYR A 34 -6.80 -18.52 -14.66
N ASN A 35 -8.08 -18.23 -14.49
CA ASN A 35 -8.99 -17.91 -15.58
C ASN A 35 -8.84 -16.42 -15.91
N LEU A 36 -8.00 -16.09 -16.90
CA LEU A 36 -7.77 -14.71 -17.31
C LEU A 36 -8.91 -14.20 -18.20
N PRO A 37 -9.29 -12.91 -18.08
CA PRO A 37 -10.31 -12.31 -18.93
C PRO A 37 -9.84 -12.26 -20.39
N LYS A 38 -10.78 -12.36 -21.32
CA LYS A 38 -10.49 -12.10 -22.74
C LYS A 38 -10.59 -10.60 -23.01
N ILE A 39 -9.53 -10.01 -23.53
CA ILE A 39 -9.50 -8.62 -23.94
C ILE A 39 -9.63 -8.54 -25.46
N TYR A 40 -10.67 -7.86 -25.92
CA TYR A 40 -10.85 -7.56 -27.34
C TYR A 40 -10.33 -6.17 -27.61
N LEU A 41 -9.40 -6.05 -28.55
CA LEU A 41 -8.83 -4.79 -28.99
C LEU A 41 -9.52 -4.33 -30.28
N SER A 42 -9.75 -3.02 -30.41
CA SER A 42 -10.12 -2.43 -31.69
C SER A 42 -8.96 -2.52 -32.69
N GLU A 43 -9.23 -2.27 -33.96
CA GLU A 43 -8.18 -2.21 -34.98
C GLU A 43 -7.15 -1.11 -34.65
N GLU A 44 -7.63 0.06 -34.22
CA GLU A 44 -6.79 1.19 -33.80
C GLU A 44 -5.89 0.83 -32.62
N GLU A 45 -6.46 0.21 -31.56
CA GLU A 45 -5.72 -0.24 -30.39
C GLU A 45 -4.67 -1.31 -30.76
N SER A 46 -5.04 -2.24 -31.64
CA SER A 46 -4.14 -3.30 -32.11
C SER A 46 -2.98 -2.74 -32.92
N ILE A 47 -3.21 -1.70 -33.72
CA ILE A 47 -2.16 -0.98 -34.45
C ILE A 47 -1.27 -0.22 -33.46
N TRP A 48 -1.86 0.46 -32.48
CA TRP A 48 -1.14 1.23 -31.47
C TRP A 48 -0.18 0.36 -30.64
N LEU A 49 -0.61 -0.86 -30.28
CA LEU A 49 0.19 -1.81 -29.50
C LEU A 49 1.26 -2.54 -30.32
N ARG A 50 1.12 -2.61 -31.65
CA ARG A 50 1.92 -3.49 -32.51
C ARG A 50 3.41 -3.18 -32.41
N GLY A 51 4.18 -4.11 -31.83
CA GLY A 51 5.63 -3.98 -31.68
C GLY A 51 6.07 -2.89 -30.70
N ARG A 52 5.13 -2.28 -29.95
CA ARG A 52 5.42 -1.24 -28.98
C ARG A 52 5.89 -1.85 -27.67
N VAL A 53 6.85 -1.18 -27.03
CA VAL A 53 7.23 -1.42 -25.63
C VAL A 53 6.63 -0.29 -24.81
N VAL A 54 5.86 -0.62 -23.78
CA VAL A 54 5.27 0.38 -22.88
C VAL A 54 6.30 0.74 -21.82
N ARG A 55 6.71 2.00 -21.76
CA ARG A 55 7.67 2.52 -20.79
C ARG A 55 6.94 2.87 -19.51
N VAL A 56 7.31 2.22 -18.41
CA VAL A 56 6.64 2.31 -17.13
C VAL A 56 7.57 2.95 -16.10
N GLY A 57 7.21 4.12 -15.60
CA GLY A 57 7.92 4.81 -14.54
C GLY A 57 7.50 4.32 -13.16
N PHE A 58 8.46 4.23 -12.24
CA PHE A 58 8.23 4.04 -10.80
C PHE A 58 9.22 4.88 -9.97
N VAL A 59 8.92 5.12 -8.70
CA VAL A 59 9.84 5.83 -7.79
C VAL A 59 10.68 4.80 -7.03
N LYS A 60 12.00 4.98 -7.01
CA LYS A 60 12.97 4.04 -6.38
C LYS A 60 12.89 3.97 -4.85
N LYS A 61 12.13 4.87 -4.23
CA LYS A 61 11.85 4.78 -2.79
C LYS A 61 10.69 3.81 -2.66
N ASP A 62 10.97 2.62 -2.16
CA ASP A 62 9.96 1.58 -2.02
C ASP A 62 8.71 2.12 -1.32
N PHE A 63 7.57 1.69 -1.83
CA PHE A 63 6.26 1.93 -1.28
C PHE A 63 5.55 0.58 -1.13
N PRO A 64 5.97 -0.25 -0.15
CA PRO A 64 5.43 -1.60 -0.02
C PRO A 64 3.97 -1.57 0.45
N PRO A 65 3.13 -2.52 0.00
CA PRO A 65 3.47 -3.62 -0.91
C PRO A 65 3.26 -3.29 -2.39
N TYR A 66 3.19 -2.00 -2.75
CA TYR A 66 2.82 -1.57 -4.09
C TYR A 66 3.96 -1.61 -5.08
N ASP A 67 4.98 -0.81 -4.79
CA ASP A 67 6.22 -0.69 -5.56
C ASP A 67 7.36 -1.08 -4.64
N ILE A 68 7.99 -2.21 -4.91
CA ILE A 68 9.17 -2.68 -4.18
C ILE A 68 10.28 -2.88 -5.19
N SER A 69 11.43 -2.28 -4.95
CA SER A 69 12.59 -2.38 -5.80
C SER A 69 13.82 -2.75 -4.98
N ASN A 70 14.64 -3.66 -5.51
CA ASN A 70 15.87 -4.06 -4.83
C ASN A 70 17.06 -3.71 -5.70
N ASP A 71 18.02 -2.95 -5.16
CA ASP A 71 19.27 -2.53 -5.79
C ASP A 71 20.46 -3.47 -5.56
N GLY A 72 20.18 -4.74 -5.23
CA GLY A 72 21.15 -5.83 -5.10
C GLY A 72 21.78 -6.31 -6.40
N THR A 73 22.16 -7.59 -6.46
CA THR A 73 22.92 -8.19 -7.59
C THR A 73 22.18 -8.18 -8.93
N SER A 74 20.84 -8.13 -8.90
CA SER A 74 19.98 -7.89 -10.05
C SER A 74 18.90 -6.88 -9.63
N PHE A 75 18.79 -5.77 -10.36
CA PHE A 75 17.76 -4.77 -10.08
C PHE A 75 16.39 -5.31 -10.49
N TYR A 76 15.55 -5.68 -9.52
CA TYR A 76 14.20 -6.18 -9.77
C TYR A 76 13.15 -5.28 -9.15
N TYR A 77 11.94 -5.33 -9.71
CA TYR A 77 10.77 -4.61 -9.28
C TYR A 77 9.62 -5.59 -9.07
N GLU A 78 9.06 -5.57 -7.88
CA GLU A 78 7.98 -6.44 -7.43
C GLU A 78 6.92 -5.63 -6.67
N GLY A 79 5.88 -6.31 -6.19
CA GLY A 79 4.75 -5.71 -5.50
C GLY A 79 3.43 -5.97 -6.24
N ILE A 80 2.33 -5.48 -5.66
CA ILE A 80 1.01 -5.64 -6.27
C ILE A 80 0.95 -4.94 -7.63
N THR A 81 1.63 -3.80 -7.78
CA THR A 81 1.65 -3.06 -9.04
C THR A 81 2.42 -3.83 -10.11
N ALA A 82 3.49 -4.52 -9.74
CA ALA A 82 4.22 -5.43 -10.62
C ALA A 82 3.35 -6.58 -11.12
N ASP A 83 2.51 -7.15 -10.25
CA ASP A 83 1.58 -8.20 -10.66
C ASP A 83 0.50 -7.70 -11.63
N TYR A 84 -0.02 -6.49 -11.43
CA TYR A 84 -0.95 -5.87 -12.40
C TYR A 84 -0.25 -5.53 -13.72
N LEU A 85 0.99 -5.04 -13.71
CA LEU A 85 1.77 -4.86 -14.94
C LEU A 85 1.96 -6.19 -15.66
N LYS A 86 2.23 -7.27 -14.91
CA LYS A 86 2.38 -8.59 -15.51
C LYS A 86 1.08 -9.11 -16.13
N LEU A 87 -0.05 -8.88 -15.47
CA LEU A 87 -1.37 -9.15 -16.03
C LEU A 87 -1.59 -8.40 -17.35
N VAL A 88 -1.21 -7.12 -17.41
CA VAL A 88 -1.28 -6.31 -18.64
C VAL A 88 -0.40 -6.88 -19.76
N GLU A 89 0.86 -7.24 -19.48
CA GLU A 89 1.75 -7.88 -20.46
C GLU A 89 1.14 -9.16 -21.03
N LEU A 90 0.56 -10.01 -20.17
CA LEU A 90 -0.02 -11.28 -20.55
C LEU A 90 -1.28 -11.12 -21.41
N LEU A 91 -2.18 -10.22 -21.02
CA LEU A 91 -3.45 -10.01 -21.72
C LEU A 91 -3.28 -9.32 -23.09
N LEU A 92 -2.27 -8.47 -23.22
CA LEU A 92 -2.02 -7.72 -24.46
C LEU A 92 -0.93 -8.33 -25.35
N GLY A 93 -0.14 -9.27 -24.82
CA GLY A 93 1.02 -9.82 -25.53
C GLY A 93 2.14 -8.79 -25.77
N ILE A 94 2.27 -7.80 -24.88
CA ILE A 94 3.27 -6.72 -24.98
C ILE A 94 4.40 -6.89 -23.97
N LYS A 95 5.45 -6.08 -24.12
CA LYS A 95 6.52 -5.93 -23.13
C LYS A 95 6.42 -4.58 -22.45
N THR A 96 6.72 -4.56 -21.16
CA THR A 96 6.96 -3.33 -20.41
C THR A 96 8.45 -3.09 -20.23
N GLN A 97 8.85 -1.81 -20.19
CA GLN A 97 10.19 -1.37 -19.82
C GLN A 97 10.07 -0.49 -18.58
N LEU A 98 10.57 -0.98 -17.47
CA LEU A 98 10.57 -0.27 -16.20
C LEU A 98 11.70 0.77 -16.14
N ILE A 99 11.38 1.97 -15.65
CA ILE A 99 12.29 3.11 -15.51
C ILE A 99 12.13 3.70 -14.11
N GLY A 100 13.19 3.61 -13.30
CA GLY A 100 13.16 4.10 -11.92
C GLY A 100 13.57 5.57 -11.82
N PHE A 101 12.79 6.37 -11.08
CA PHE A 101 13.01 7.78 -10.79
C PHE A 101 13.37 8.00 -9.32
N ASN A 102 14.11 9.07 -9.02
CA ASN A 102 14.52 9.38 -7.63
C ASN A 102 13.43 10.12 -6.84
N SER A 103 12.48 10.75 -7.53
CA SER A 103 11.34 11.45 -6.94
C SER A 103 10.09 11.27 -7.80
N ARG A 104 8.91 11.38 -7.17
CA ARG A 104 7.63 11.38 -7.88
C ARG A 104 7.52 12.55 -8.85
N LYS A 105 8.01 13.73 -8.45
CA LYS A 105 8.06 14.91 -9.31
C LYS A 105 8.78 14.63 -10.64
N ASP A 106 9.96 14.03 -10.60
CA ASP A 106 10.72 13.71 -11.82
C ASP A 106 9.94 12.72 -12.72
N ALA A 107 9.25 11.76 -12.11
CA ALA A 107 8.43 10.79 -12.83
C ALA A 107 7.20 11.44 -13.49
N ILE A 108 6.54 12.38 -12.82
CA ILE A 108 5.41 13.15 -13.38
C ILE A 108 5.89 14.01 -14.55
N GLU A 109 7.03 14.68 -14.42
CA GLU A 109 7.63 15.45 -15.53
C GLU A 109 7.95 14.55 -16.73
N ALA A 110 8.49 13.35 -16.49
CA ALA A 110 8.76 12.36 -17.54
C ALA A 110 7.48 11.87 -18.26
N ILE A 111 6.35 11.70 -17.56
CA ILE A 111 5.04 11.42 -18.21
C ILE A 111 4.61 12.59 -19.09
N LYS A 112 4.72 13.82 -18.57
CA LYS A 112 4.30 15.03 -19.31
C LYS A 112 5.15 15.27 -20.56
N ASN A 113 6.44 14.93 -20.50
CA ASN A 113 7.38 15.01 -21.62
C ASN A 113 7.32 13.79 -22.55
N GLU A 114 6.39 12.84 -22.31
CA GLU A 114 6.24 11.62 -23.09
C GLU A 114 7.50 10.72 -23.09
N GLU A 115 8.36 10.85 -22.06
CA GLU A 115 9.55 10.02 -21.84
C GLU A 115 9.18 8.63 -21.29
N ILE A 116 8.04 8.55 -20.61
CA ILE A 116 7.38 7.31 -20.18
C ILE A 116 5.90 7.35 -20.56
N ASP A 117 5.29 6.17 -20.70
CA ASP A 117 3.89 6.02 -21.14
C ASP A 117 2.93 5.81 -19.96
N LEU A 118 3.43 5.30 -18.83
CA LEU A 118 2.66 4.87 -17.66
C LEU A 118 3.43 5.13 -16.37
N LEU A 119 2.76 5.57 -15.30
CA LEU A 119 3.33 5.74 -13.96
C LEU A 119 2.61 4.84 -12.95
N THR A 120 3.39 4.18 -12.09
CA THR A 120 2.90 3.21 -11.09
C THR A 120 2.36 3.87 -9.82
N SER A 121 1.55 3.13 -9.06
CA SER A 121 1.12 3.47 -7.69
C SER A 121 0.69 4.92 -7.55
N SER A 122 -0.12 5.37 -8.52
CA SER A 122 -0.57 6.75 -8.62
C SER A 122 -1.92 6.91 -7.96
N ASN A 123 -2.20 8.10 -7.42
CA ASN A 123 -3.46 8.41 -6.75
C ASN A 123 -3.89 9.85 -7.07
N ASP A 124 -4.84 10.39 -6.32
CA ASP A 124 -5.35 11.76 -6.52
C ASP A 124 -4.25 12.84 -6.50
N TYR A 125 -3.11 12.61 -5.84
CA TYR A 125 -1.96 13.51 -5.91
C TYR A 125 -1.46 13.72 -7.35
N ASP A 126 -1.33 12.64 -8.12
CA ASP A 126 -0.88 12.71 -9.52
C ASP A 126 -1.93 13.37 -10.43
N SER A 127 -3.22 13.13 -10.14
CA SER A 127 -4.35 13.75 -10.85
C SER A 127 -4.38 15.27 -10.68
N LEU A 128 -4.16 15.75 -9.45
CA LEU A 128 -4.05 17.19 -9.14
C LEU A 128 -2.88 17.86 -9.87
N LEU A 129 -1.87 17.08 -10.27
CA LEU A 129 -0.73 17.55 -11.04
C LEU A 129 -0.93 17.39 -12.56
N GLY A 130 -2.15 17.09 -13.02
CA GLY A 130 -2.53 17.08 -14.43
C GLY A 130 -2.28 15.77 -15.16
N LEU A 131 -2.15 14.65 -14.44
CA LEU A 131 -2.17 13.33 -15.04
C LEU A 131 -3.59 12.75 -15.03
N VAL A 132 -3.85 11.77 -15.90
CA VAL A 132 -5.12 11.04 -15.92
C VAL A 132 -4.91 9.65 -15.33
N LEU A 133 -5.79 9.26 -14.40
CA LEU A 133 -5.74 7.97 -13.74
C LEU A 133 -6.60 6.92 -14.44
N THR A 134 -6.14 5.67 -14.45
CA THR A 134 -7.03 4.53 -14.69
C THR A 134 -8.04 4.37 -13.55
N VAL A 135 -9.02 3.48 -13.70
CA VAL A 135 -9.73 2.94 -12.54
C VAL A 135 -8.72 2.30 -11.58
N PRO A 136 -8.94 2.35 -10.25
CA PRO A 136 -7.98 1.82 -9.31
C PRO A 136 -7.89 0.30 -9.39
N TYR A 137 -6.68 -0.24 -9.41
CA TYR A 137 -6.43 -1.66 -9.28
C TYR A 137 -6.40 -2.11 -7.81
N GLN A 138 -6.17 -1.18 -6.89
CA GLN A 138 -6.25 -1.40 -5.46
C GLN A 138 -7.02 -0.26 -4.80
N SER A 139 -8.11 -0.60 -4.10
CA SER A 139 -8.79 0.36 -3.23
C SER A 139 -7.89 0.76 -2.08
N ASP A 140 -7.90 2.05 -1.76
CA ASP A 140 -7.23 2.62 -0.61
C ASP A 140 -8.26 2.89 0.51
N ILE A 141 -7.84 2.59 1.74
CA ILE A 141 -8.59 2.84 2.97
C ILE A 141 -7.66 3.63 3.89
N PRO A 142 -7.62 4.97 3.75
CA PRO A 142 -6.81 5.84 4.60
C PRO A 142 -7.16 5.67 6.08
N SER A 143 -6.15 5.27 6.86
CA SER A 143 -6.33 4.88 8.25
C SER A 143 -5.30 5.56 9.14
N ILE A 144 -5.66 5.70 10.42
CA ILE A 144 -4.75 6.19 11.45
C ILE A 144 -4.37 5.05 12.39
N PHE A 145 -3.09 4.98 12.69
CA PHE A 145 -2.50 3.99 13.57
C PHE A 145 -1.71 4.67 14.67
N ILE A 146 -1.65 4.01 15.82
CA ILE A 146 -0.97 4.49 17.02
C ILE A 146 -0.09 3.39 17.59
N ASN A 147 0.82 3.78 18.48
CA ASN A 147 1.54 2.79 19.28
C ASN A 147 0.55 2.06 20.20
N THR A 148 0.60 0.71 20.21
CA THR A 148 -0.27 -0.13 21.05
C THR A 148 -0.17 0.24 22.53
N ASN A 149 1.00 0.67 22.98
CA ASN A 149 1.24 1.06 24.37
C ASN A 149 0.68 2.44 24.73
N ASP A 150 0.17 3.21 23.76
CA ASP A 150 -0.24 4.60 23.94
C ASP A 150 -1.70 4.87 23.55
N ARG A 151 -2.57 3.86 23.66
CA ARG A 151 -3.99 3.87 23.24
C ARG A 151 -4.86 4.99 23.83
N GLY A 152 -4.41 5.69 24.88
CA GLY A 152 -5.16 6.73 25.59
C GLY A 152 -4.59 8.15 25.49
N SER A 153 -3.46 8.34 24.81
CA SER A 153 -2.80 9.65 24.76
C SER A 153 -3.42 10.58 23.73
N LYS A 154 -3.26 11.88 24.00
CA LYS A 154 -3.68 12.93 23.08
C LYS A 154 -2.74 12.94 21.87
N ILE A 155 -3.31 12.88 20.67
CA ILE A 155 -2.57 13.01 19.40
C ILE A 155 -2.25 14.49 19.17
N ASN A 156 -0.97 14.85 19.21
CA ASN A 156 -0.47 16.20 18.89
C ASN A 156 0.47 16.17 17.67
N LYS A 157 1.13 15.05 17.39
CA LYS A 157 2.01 14.85 16.24
C LYS A 157 1.52 13.69 15.39
N ILE A 158 1.27 13.95 14.11
CA ILE A 158 0.92 12.92 13.14
C ILE A 158 2.03 12.82 12.10
N GLY A 159 2.54 11.60 11.90
CA GLY A 159 3.40 11.28 10.76
C GLY A 159 2.59 10.85 9.54
N ILE A 160 3.04 11.23 8.35
CA ILE A 160 2.45 10.74 7.08
C ILE A 160 3.55 10.48 6.05
N PHE A 161 3.33 9.50 5.18
CA PHE A 161 4.21 9.31 4.02
C PHE A 161 4.06 10.50 3.06
N TYR A 162 5.18 11.06 2.65
CA TYR A 162 5.24 12.15 1.69
C TYR A 162 4.56 11.73 0.38
N GLU A 163 3.73 12.60 -0.19
CA GLU A 163 2.96 12.35 -1.43
C GLU A 163 1.84 11.31 -1.31
N TYR A 164 1.44 10.91 -0.09
CA TYR A 164 0.31 9.97 0.10
C TYR A 164 -1.06 10.66 -0.02
N LEU A 165 -1.35 11.64 0.85
CA LEU A 165 -2.63 12.35 0.89
C LEU A 165 -2.41 13.86 1.05
N PRO A 166 -3.36 14.70 0.60
CA PRO A 166 -3.33 16.14 0.90
C PRO A 166 -3.40 16.41 2.40
N ASP A 167 -2.57 17.33 2.90
CA ASP A 167 -2.49 17.68 4.32
C ASP A 167 -3.84 18.13 4.92
N GLU A 168 -4.69 18.78 4.12
CA GLU A 168 -6.03 19.24 4.51
C GLU A 168 -6.92 18.11 5.00
N VAL A 169 -6.77 16.89 4.45
CA VAL A 169 -7.49 15.70 4.89
C VAL A 169 -7.22 15.43 6.38
N ILE A 170 -5.96 15.64 6.80
CA ILE A 170 -5.54 15.40 8.17
C ILE A 170 -6.02 16.52 9.08
N PHE A 171 -5.83 17.78 8.68
CA PHE A 171 -6.22 18.93 9.49
C PHE A 171 -7.73 19.04 9.71
N ASN A 172 -8.54 18.59 8.75
CA ASN A 172 -10.00 18.55 8.91
C ASN A 172 -10.44 17.59 10.01
N ARG A 173 -9.74 16.46 10.20
CA ARG A 173 -10.08 15.46 11.22
C ARG A 173 -9.36 15.67 12.55
N TYR A 174 -8.12 16.16 12.50
CA TYR A 174 -7.25 16.40 13.64
C TYR A 174 -6.76 17.86 13.66
N PRO A 175 -7.62 18.82 14.02
CA PRO A 175 -7.25 20.23 14.00
C PRO A 175 -6.14 20.53 15.03
N GLY A 176 -5.13 21.30 14.61
CA GLY A 176 -4.05 21.77 15.48
C GLY A 176 -2.92 20.78 15.75
N VAL A 177 -2.90 19.62 15.06
CA VAL A 177 -1.76 18.70 15.12
C VAL A 177 -0.57 19.24 14.33
N GLN A 178 0.63 18.88 14.77
CA GLN A 178 1.84 19.01 13.99
C GLN A 178 1.92 17.83 13.00
N LEU A 179 1.85 18.11 11.71
CA LEU A 179 2.04 17.11 10.66
C LEU A 179 3.53 16.98 10.31
N ILE A 180 4.04 15.76 10.24
CA ILE A 180 5.44 15.45 9.92
C ILE A 180 5.48 14.51 8.72
N HIS A 181 6.11 14.94 7.62
CA HIS A 181 6.22 14.14 6.41
C HIS A 181 7.48 13.27 6.42
N TYR A 182 7.29 12.00 6.08
CA TYR A 182 8.36 11.00 6.00
C TYR A 182 8.58 10.56 4.56
N ARG A 183 9.84 10.35 4.18
CA ARG A 183 10.21 10.00 2.80
C ARG A 183 10.12 8.52 2.48
N THR A 184 9.93 7.65 3.48
CA THR A 184 9.75 6.21 3.30
C THR A 184 8.74 5.70 4.34
N PRO A 185 7.93 4.68 4.00
CA PRO A 185 7.04 4.02 4.96
C PRO A 185 7.78 3.45 6.18
N GLN A 186 8.99 2.91 6.00
CA GLN A 186 9.77 2.34 7.10
C GLN A 186 10.20 3.39 8.13
N LYS A 187 10.55 4.61 7.67
CA LYS A 187 10.90 5.67 8.61
C LYS A 187 9.68 6.21 9.34
N LEU A 188 8.52 6.25 8.68
CA LEU A 188 7.24 6.58 9.31
C LEU A 188 6.90 5.57 10.42
N VAL A 189 6.96 4.27 10.10
CA VAL A 189 6.68 3.17 11.03
C VAL A 189 7.63 3.19 12.23
N SER A 190 8.94 3.29 12.01
CA SER A 190 9.92 3.33 13.10
C SER A 190 9.73 4.56 14.00
N SER A 191 9.44 5.75 13.44
CA SER A 191 9.18 6.93 14.26
C SER A 191 7.91 6.80 15.14
N LEU A 192 6.90 6.03 14.73
CA LEU A 192 5.76 5.71 15.61
C LEU A 192 6.15 4.77 16.74
N ILE A 193 6.97 3.75 16.44
CA ILE A 193 7.45 2.78 17.42
C ILE A 193 8.35 3.47 18.47
N ASP A 194 9.23 4.35 18.00
CA ASP A 194 10.19 5.11 18.82
C ASP A 194 9.52 6.23 19.64
N GLY A 195 8.27 6.59 19.33
CA GLY A 195 7.52 7.65 20.01
C GLY A 195 7.87 9.08 19.55
N ASP A 196 8.49 9.24 18.38
CA ASP A 196 8.75 10.55 17.78
C ASP A 196 7.44 11.26 17.36
N ILE A 197 6.44 10.46 17.00
CA ILE A 197 5.08 10.84 16.59
C ILE A 197 4.06 10.04 17.41
N ASP A 198 2.88 10.64 17.63
CA ASP A 198 1.83 10.03 18.44
C ASP A 198 0.93 9.10 17.59
N ALA A 199 0.81 9.41 16.30
CA ALA A 199 0.05 8.62 15.34
C ALA A 199 0.69 8.68 13.95
N MET A 200 0.42 7.69 13.13
CA MET A 200 0.77 7.69 11.71
C MET A 200 -0.47 7.52 10.84
N VAL A 201 -0.43 8.12 9.64
CA VAL A 201 -1.44 7.97 8.60
C VAL A 201 -0.84 7.28 7.38
N ILE A 202 -1.49 6.20 6.96
CA ILE A 202 -1.11 5.34 5.84
C ILE A 202 -2.30 4.41 5.54
N ASP A 203 -2.36 3.81 4.35
CA ASP A 203 -3.46 2.92 3.99
C ASP A 203 -3.42 1.62 4.79
N LEU A 204 -4.61 1.03 4.98
CA LEU A 204 -4.79 -0.18 5.75
C LEU A 204 -4.03 -1.39 5.17
N PHE A 205 -3.85 -1.45 3.86
CA PHE A 205 -3.18 -2.58 3.19
C PHE A 205 -1.66 -2.51 3.38
N SER A 206 -1.05 -1.35 3.20
CA SER A 206 0.36 -1.13 3.48
C SER A 206 0.72 -1.37 4.93
N VAL A 207 -0.06 -0.87 5.90
CA VAL A 207 0.25 -1.16 7.31
C VAL A 207 0.14 -2.63 7.63
N ASN A 208 -0.86 -3.32 7.09
CA ASN A 208 -0.98 -4.77 7.28
C ASN A 208 0.23 -5.52 6.73
N TYR A 209 0.69 -5.15 5.53
CA TYR A 209 1.92 -5.71 4.97
C TYR A 209 3.11 -5.48 5.90
N GLN A 210 3.34 -4.23 6.34
CA GLN A 210 4.48 -3.85 7.19
C GLN A 210 4.46 -4.58 8.54
N ILE A 211 3.30 -4.62 9.22
CA ILE A 211 3.12 -5.34 10.48
C ILE A 211 3.46 -6.81 10.32
N ASN A 212 2.94 -7.45 9.27
CA ASN A 212 3.11 -8.89 9.08
C ASN A 212 4.53 -9.24 8.59
N SER A 213 5.12 -8.43 7.70
CA SER A 213 6.45 -8.68 7.15
C SER A 213 7.58 -8.43 8.15
N GLU A 214 7.42 -7.44 9.03
CA GLU A 214 8.42 -7.05 10.01
C GLU A 214 8.11 -7.56 11.43
N PHE A 215 7.03 -8.33 11.61
CA PHE A 215 6.54 -8.85 12.90
C PHE A 215 6.40 -7.76 13.97
N ILE A 216 5.74 -6.66 13.62
CA ILE A 216 5.59 -5.49 14.51
C ILE A 216 4.33 -5.63 15.37
N ASP A 217 4.51 -5.96 16.65
CA ASP A 217 3.40 -6.12 17.59
C ASP A 217 2.89 -4.80 18.22
N ASN A 218 3.63 -3.70 18.05
CA ASN A 218 3.40 -2.45 18.78
C ASN A 218 2.60 -1.39 18.00
N ILE A 219 1.89 -1.78 16.94
CA ILE A 219 1.03 -0.88 16.15
C ILE A 219 -0.42 -1.32 16.27
N SER A 220 -1.30 -0.36 16.55
CA SER A 220 -2.73 -0.59 16.70
C SER A 220 -3.54 0.30 15.77
N PHE A 221 -4.59 -0.26 15.18
CA PHE A 221 -5.59 0.50 14.44
C PHE A 221 -6.37 1.43 15.39
N LYS A 222 -6.34 2.73 15.09
CA LYS A 222 -7.09 3.74 15.86
C LYS A 222 -8.43 4.02 15.21
N ASP A 223 -8.45 4.37 13.92
CA ASP A 223 -9.64 4.84 13.21
C ASP A 223 -9.41 4.91 11.69
N LEU A 224 -10.49 5.09 10.93
CA LEU A 224 -10.46 5.48 9.52
C LEU A 224 -10.45 7.00 9.39
N LEU A 225 -9.79 7.53 8.37
CA LEU A 225 -9.89 8.96 8.08
C LEU A 225 -11.24 9.34 7.45
N GLY A 226 -11.90 8.40 6.77
CA GLY A 226 -13.16 8.63 6.05
C GLY A 226 -12.98 9.46 4.77
N PHE A 227 -11.77 9.47 4.22
CA PHE A 227 -11.44 10.14 2.97
C PHE A 227 -11.42 9.14 1.80
N ASP A 228 -12.01 9.53 0.67
CA ASP A 228 -12.00 8.73 -0.56
C ASP A 228 -10.82 9.15 -1.44
N SER A 229 -9.66 8.55 -1.22
CA SER A 229 -8.43 8.81 -1.99
C SER A 229 -8.42 8.20 -3.41
N LYS A 230 -9.56 7.65 -3.85
CA LYS A 230 -9.75 6.95 -5.13
C LYS A 230 -8.93 5.68 -5.34
N GLY A 231 -8.05 5.31 -4.41
CA GLY A 231 -7.23 4.11 -4.53
C GLY A 231 -5.94 4.34 -5.31
N PHE A 232 -5.23 3.24 -5.54
CA PHE A 232 -4.02 3.22 -6.34
C PHE A 232 -4.35 2.74 -7.75
N ALA A 233 -3.91 3.52 -8.72
CA ALA A 233 -4.14 3.40 -10.15
C ALA A 233 -2.83 3.57 -10.91
N PHE A 234 -2.88 3.33 -12.22
CA PHE A 234 -1.84 3.82 -13.11
C PHE A 234 -2.16 5.25 -13.54
N ALA A 235 -1.14 6.09 -13.67
CA ALA A 235 -1.29 7.43 -14.24
C ALA A 235 -0.67 7.53 -15.64
N LEU A 236 -1.31 8.33 -16.49
CA LEU A 236 -0.94 8.56 -17.88
C LEU A 236 -1.00 10.05 -18.22
N ASN A 237 -0.33 10.42 -19.31
CA ASN A 237 -0.57 11.69 -19.97
C ASN A 237 -2.00 11.73 -20.57
N GLU A 238 -2.70 12.85 -20.45
CA GLU A 238 -4.08 13.01 -20.96
C GLU A 238 -4.23 12.74 -22.46
N ASN A 239 -3.13 12.90 -23.21
CA ASN A 239 -3.09 12.64 -24.65
C ASN A 239 -3.10 11.14 -24.99
N ASN A 240 -2.78 10.25 -24.04
CA ASN A 240 -2.68 8.80 -24.28
C ASN A 240 -3.99 8.06 -23.97
N LYS A 241 -5.08 8.49 -24.60
CA LYS A 241 -6.43 7.93 -24.40
C LYS A 241 -6.53 6.46 -24.78
N ILE A 242 -5.81 6.04 -25.83
CA ILE A 242 -5.81 4.65 -26.30
C ILE A 242 -5.28 3.72 -25.19
N LEU A 243 -4.13 4.02 -24.59
CA LEU A 243 -3.60 3.20 -23.51
C LEU A 243 -4.49 3.23 -22.27
N LEU A 244 -5.03 4.41 -21.92
CA LEU A 244 -5.96 4.57 -20.81
C LEU A 244 -7.18 3.66 -20.95
N ASP A 245 -7.82 3.64 -22.13
CA ASP A 245 -9.02 2.85 -22.39
C ASP A 245 -8.74 1.35 -22.36
N ILE A 246 -7.60 0.91 -22.92
CA ILE A 246 -7.15 -0.49 -22.87
C ILE A 246 -6.92 -0.92 -21.42
N LEU A 247 -6.20 -0.12 -20.63
CA LEU A 247 -5.91 -0.42 -19.23
C LEU A 247 -7.18 -0.46 -18.38
N ASN A 248 -8.08 0.51 -18.57
CA ASN A 248 -9.38 0.52 -17.90
C ASN A 248 -10.19 -0.74 -18.23
N ARG A 249 -10.21 -1.18 -19.50
CA ARG A 249 -10.89 -2.42 -19.91
C ARG A 249 -10.31 -3.64 -19.19
N ILE A 250 -8.99 -3.74 -19.08
CA ILE A 250 -8.31 -4.81 -18.34
C ILE A 250 -8.73 -4.80 -16.87
N LEU A 251 -8.58 -3.66 -16.19
CA LEU A 251 -8.82 -3.54 -14.75
C LEU A 251 -10.30 -3.77 -14.37
N LEU A 252 -11.23 -3.34 -15.23
CA LEU A 252 -12.67 -3.59 -15.06
C LEU A 252 -13.06 -5.04 -15.35
N SER A 253 -12.38 -5.71 -16.30
CA SER A 253 -12.61 -7.13 -16.60
C SER A 253 -11.98 -8.10 -15.59
N THR A 254 -11.09 -7.61 -14.74
CA THR A 254 -10.44 -8.41 -13.69
C THR A 254 -11.45 -8.68 -12.57
N ASP A 255 -11.84 -9.94 -12.42
CA ASP A 255 -12.83 -10.35 -11.43
C ASP A 255 -12.32 -10.29 -9.97
N THR A 256 -13.24 -10.41 -9.02
CA THR A 256 -12.93 -10.32 -7.59
C THR A 256 -12.01 -11.44 -7.11
N ASN A 257 -12.09 -12.64 -7.72
CA ASN A 257 -11.25 -13.77 -7.33
C ASN A 257 -9.80 -13.51 -7.71
N LEU A 258 -9.54 -13.08 -8.94
CA LEU A 258 -8.21 -12.70 -9.41
C LEU A 258 -7.67 -11.51 -8.62
N LYS A 259 -8.49 -10.48 -8.37
CA LYS A 259 -8.10 -9.34 -7.51
C LYS A 259 -7.70 -9.78 -6.11
N THR A 260 -8.41 -10.74 -5.52
CA THR A 260 -8.11 -11.28 -4.19
C THR A 260 -6.81 -12.07 -4.20
N LEU A 261 -6.61 -12.92 -5.20
CA LEU A 261 -5.39 -13.71 -5.37
C LEU A 261 -4.16 -12.83 -5.54
N LEU A 262 -4.26 -11.78 -6.36
CA LEU A 262 -3.20 -10.80 -6.55
C LEU A 262 -2.80 -10.12 -5.22
N LYS A 263 -3.78 -9.76 -4.40
CA LYS A 263 -3.52 -9.16 -3.07
C LYS A 263 -2.96 -10.16 -2.07
N MET A 264 -3.36 -11.43 -2.13
CA MET A 264 -3.03 -12.43 -1.12
C MET A 264 -1.53 -12.65 -0.95
N ASN A 265 -0.78 -12.61 -2.05
CA ASN A 265 0.68 -12.76 -2.02
C ASN A 265 1.39 -11.58 -1.33
N TRP A 266 0.69 -10.47 -1.15
CA TRP A 266 1.19 -9.21 -0.61
C TRP A 266 0.58 -8.84 0.75
N ASN A 267 -0.03 -9.80 1.46
CA ASN A 267 -0.53 -9.59 2.82
C ASN A 267 0.55 -9.70 3.91
N GLY A 268 1.80 -10.02 3.56
CA GLY A 268 2.90 -10.19 4.51
C GLY A 268 2.82 -11.48 5.37
N GLY A 269 1.94 -12.42 5.03
CA GLY A 269 1.81 -13.72 5.72
C GLY A 269 0.82 -13.75 6.89
N GLY A 270 0.19 -12.62 7.24
CA GLY A 270 -0.83 -12.52 8.28
C GLY A 270 -2.27 -12.42 7.74
N VAL A 271 -3.18 -11.97 8.60
CA VAL A 271 -4.61 -11.82 8.27
C VAL A 271 -4.79 -10.78 7.16
N SER A 272 -5.69 -11.04 6.21
CA SER A 272 -6.04 -10.07 5.17
C SER A 272 -6.94 -8.98 5.74
N VAL A 273 -6.69 -7.74 5.34
CA VAL A 273 -7.59 -6.62 5.65
C VAL A 273 -8.85 -6.64 4.76
N PRO A 274 -10.00 -6.15 5.26
CA PRO A 274 -11.23 -6.15 4.49
C PRO A 274 -11.12 -5.27 3.24
N SER A 275 -11.90 -5.61 2.21
CA SER A 275 -12.16 -4.66 1.14
C SER A 275 -13.00 -3.48 1.65
N LYS A 276 -12.91 -2.33 0.98
CA LYS A 276 -13.69 -1.14 1.32
C LYS A 276 -15.19 -1.44 1.40
N ALA A 277 -15.73 -2.18 0.42
CA ALA A 277 -17.14 -2.58 0.40
C ALA A 277 -17.53 -3.45 1.61
N ILE A 278 -16.71 -4.46 1.95
CA ILE A 278 -16.98 -5.33 3.12
C ILE A 278 -16.96 -4.51 4.41
N LEU A 279 -16.01 -3.59 4.53
CA LEU A 279 -15.90 -2.71 5.68
C LEU A 279 -17.12 -1.77 5.77
N GLU A 280 -17.55 -1.16 4.67
CA GLU A 280 -18.72 -0.29 4.63
C GLU A 280 -20.00 -1.04 5.03
N ASP A 281 -20.20 -2.25 4.49
CA ASP A 281 -21.31 -3.13 4.85
C ASP A 281 -21.28 -3.51 6.34
N ALA A 282 -20.10 -3.89 6.86
CA ALA A 282 -19.94 -4.27 8.25
C ALA A 282 -20.22 -3.10 9.21
N ARG A 283 -19.75 -1.89 8.88
CA ARG A 283 -20.05 -0.68 9.66
C ARG A 283 -21.53 -0.31 9.61
N TYR A 284 -22.15 -0.37 8.43
CA TYR A 284 -23.59 -0.14 8.29
C TYR A 284 -24.43 -1.15 9.09
N MET A 285 -23.98 -2.40 9.15
CA MET A 285 -24.65 -3.41 9.97
C MET A 285 -24.44 -3.16 11.47
N ALA A 286 -23.23 -2.79 11.89
CA ALA A 286 -22.92 -2.50 13.28
C ALA A 286 -23.66 -1.26 13.82
N SER A 287 -23.79 -0.20 13.01
CA SER A 287 -24.45 1.05 13.39
C SER A 287 -25.95 0.89 13.71
N LYS A 288 -26.56 -0.26 13.38
CA LYS A 288 -27.93 -0.59 13.77
C LYS A 288 -28.06 -1.05 15.22
N TYR A 289 -26.95 -1.43 15.86
CA TYR A 289 -26.93 -2.08 17.16
C TYR A 289 -26.00 -1.39 18.17
N VAL A 290 -25.01 -0.64 17.71
CA VAL A 290 -23.98 -0.01 18.54
C VAL A 290 -23.79 1.44 18.08
N ASP A 291 -23.93 2.38 19.00
CA ASP A 291 -23.64 3.79 18.73
C ASP A 291 -22.11 4.01 18.62
N ASP A 292 -21.68 4.99 17.80
CA ASP A 292 -20.26 5.24 17.49
C ASP A 292 -19.36 5.43 18.73
N ASN A 293 -19.91 5.95 19.83
CA ASN A 293 -19.17 6.22 21.07
C ASN A 293 -19.32 5.11 22.13
N GLN A 294 -20.06 4.04 21.83
CA GLN A 294 -20.31 2.97 22.78
C GLN A 294 -19.17 1.95 22.76
N GLU A 295 -18.63 1.65 23.95
CA GLU A 295 -17.71 0.53 24.14
C GLU A 295 -18.48 -0.72 24.56
N ILE A 296 -18.25 -1.83 23.86
CA ILE A 296 -18.71 -3.15 24.29
C ILE A 296 -17.72 -3.70 25.31
N LYS A 297 -18.19 -3.90 26.55
CA LYS A 297 -17.42 -4.56 27.59
C LYS A 297 -17.35 -6.06 27.30
N VAL A 298 -16.13 -6.62 27.27
CA VAL A 298 -15.90 -8.05 27.03
C VAL A 298 -15.25 -8.67 28.25
N ALA A 299 -15.92 -9.62 28.90
CA ALA A 299 -15.39 -10.35 30.04
C ALA A 299 -14.47 -11.50 29.58
N LEU A 300 -13.18 -11.43 29.90
CA LEU A 300 -12.15 -12.35 29.40
C LEU A 300 -11.46 -13.10 30.54
N SER A 301 -10.95 -14.29 30.26
CA SER A 301 -10.15 -15.03 31.24
C SER A 301 -8.71 -14.54 31.21
N LYS A 302 -8.11 -14.34 32.39
CA LYS A 302 -6.73 -13.85 32.52
C LYS A 302 -5.65 -14.91 32.23
N TYR A 303 -5.99 -16.19 32.41
CA TYR A 303 -5.03 -17.30 32.37
C TYR A 303 -5.35 -18.35 31.31
N SER A 304 -6.16 -18.00 30.30
CA SER A 304 -6.60 -18.94 29.27
C SER A 304 -5.75 -18.80 28.00
N ALA A 305 -4.42 -18.88 28.13
CA ALA A 305 -3.55 -18.94 26.97
C ALA A 305 -3.81 -20.25 26.17
N PRO A 306 -3.84 -20.20 24.82
CA PRO A 306 -3.59 -19.05 23.93
C PRO A 306 -4.86 -18.26 23.54
N VAL A 307 -6.02 -18.51 24.16
CA VAL A 307 -7.30 -17.90 23.79
C VAL A 307 -7.40 -16.43 24.24
N SER A 308 -7.25 -16.16 25.53
CA SER A 308 -7.18 -14.81 26.09
C SER A 308 -6.33 -14.83 27.36
N TYR A 309 -5.37 -13.92 27.46
CA TYR A 309 -4.50 -13.78 28.62
C TYR A 309 -3.89 -12.38 28.67
N ILE A 310 -3.22 -12.05 29.77
CA ILE A 310 -2.39 -10.85 29.88
C ILE A 310 -0.94 -11.26 29.64
N GLY A 311 -0.31 -10.66 28.63
CA GLY A 311 1.09 -10.91 28.28
C GLY A 311 2.07 -10.30 29.28
N ASN A 312 3.36 -10.61 29.12
CA ASN A 312 4.43 -10.12 30.01
C ASN A 312 4.59 -8.59 30.00
N ASN A 313 4.18 -7.93 28.92
CA ASN A 313 4.15 -6.47 28.78
C ASN A 313 2.90 -5.83 29.43
N GLY A 314 2.05 -6.62 30.09
CA GLY A 314 0.79 -6.15 30.67
C GLY A 314 -0.34 -5.95 29.67
N GLN A 315 -0.12 -6.23 28.38
CA GLN A 315 -1.12 -6.06 27.33
C GLN A 315 -2.00 -7.31 27.15
N PRO A 316 -3.28 -7.14 26.78
CA PRO A 316 -4.14 -8.24 26.34
C PRO A 316 -3.52 -9.00 25.16
N GLN A 317 -3.47 -10.33 25.24
CA GLN A 317 -2.99 -11.21 24.17
C GLN A 317 -3.89 -12.43 24.00
N GLY A 318 -3.78 -13.07 22.83
CA GLY A 318 -4.47 -14.32 22.49
C GLY A 318 -5.39 -14.18 21.28
N ILE A 319 -5.80 -15.34 20.76
CA ILE A 319 -6.58 -15.45 19.51
C ILE A 319 -7.89 -14.64 19.57
N LEU A 320 -8.54 -14.61 20.74
CA LEU A 320 -9.78 -13.84 20.90
C LEU A 320 -9.53 -12.33 20.91
N ILE A 321 -8.37 -11.87 21.39
CA ILE A 321 -7.99 -10.45 21.32
C ILE A 321 -7.79 -10.04 19.87
N GLU A 322 -7.04 -10.82 19.09
CA GLU A 322 -6.82 -10.58 17.67
C GLU A 322 -8.14 -10.53 16.88
N LEU A 323 -9.07 -11.45 17.17
CA LEU A 323 -10.39 -11.45 16.56
C LEU A 323 -11.19 -10.19 16.88
N LEU A 324 -11.16 -9.71 18.13
CA LEU A 324 -11.87 -8.50 18.54
C LEU A 324 -11.25 -7.24 17.92
N GLU A 325 -9.92 -7.18 17.78
CA GLU A 325 -9.24 -6.10 17.07
C GLU A 325 -9.60 -6.12 15.56
N LEU A 326 -9.70 -7.31 14.95
CA LEU A 326 -10.19 -7.44 13.57
C LEU A 326 -11.65 -7.00 13.45
N MET A 327 -12.51 -7.40 14.38
CA MET A 327 -13.90 -6.94 14.42
C MET A 327 -13.97 -5.41 14.54
N LYS A 328 -13.12 -4.78 15.33
CA LYS A 328 -13.03 -3.33 15.44
C LYS A 328 -12.66 -2.69 14.10
N ILE A 329 -11.70 -3.24 13.36
CA ILE A 329 -11.32 -2.74 12.02
C ILE A 329 -12.53 -2.79 11.07
N TYR A 330 -13.22 -3.94 11.03
CA TYR A 330 -14.38 -4.15 10.16
C TYR A 330 -15.57 -3.27 10.53
N THR A 331 -15.92 -3.19 11.81
CA THR A 331 -17.20 -2.65 12.28
C THR A 331 -17.11 -1.26 12.88
N GLY A 332 -15.91 -0.81 13.26
CA GLY A 332 -15.71 0.41 14.06
C GLY A 332 -16.06 0.26 15.54
N VAL A 333 -16.61 -0.89 15.96
CA VAL A 333 -17.02 -1.11 17.35
C VAL A 333 -15.81 -1.16 18.27
N ASN A 334 -15.85 -0.36 19.34
CA ASN A 334 -14.80 -0.35 20.36
C ASN A 334 -15.08 -1.41 21.42
N PHE A 335 -14.03 -2.12 21.84
CA PHE A 335 -14.12 -3.14 22.88
C PHE A 335 -13.30 -2.74 24.11
N ARG A 336 -13.89 -2.90 25.29
CA ARG A 336 -13.22 -2.75 26.57
C ARG A 336 -13.04 -4.10 27.24
N TYR A 337 -11.81 -4.53 27.38
CA TYR A 337 -11.46 -5.83 27.94
C TYR A 337 -11.49 -5.81 29.47
N ILE A 338 -12.25 -6.73 30.07
CA ILE A 338 -12.37 -6.89 31.52
C ILE A 338 -11.90 -8.30 31.87
N PHE A 339 -10.65 -8.42 32.32
CA PHE A 339 -10.08 -9.68 32.72
C PHE A 339 -10.60 -10.14 34.08
N LYS A 340 -10.92 -11.43 34.18
CA LYS A 340 -11.40 -12.14 35.37
C LYS A 340 -10.54 -13.35 35.67
N ASP A 341 -10.50 -13.74 36.94
CA ASP A 341 -9.66 -14.85 37.40
C ASP A 341 -10.39 -16.20 37.29
N SER A 342 -11.72 -16.21 37.15
CA SER A 342 -12.52 -17.45 37.01
C SER A 342 -13.75 -17.30 36.09
N ILE A 343 -14.31 -18.44 35.65
CA ILE A 343 -15.56 -18.50 34.87
C ILE A 343 -16.74 -17.93 35.67
N GLU A 344 -16.81 -18.20 36.97
CA GLU A 344 -17.85 -17.68 37.85
C GLU A 344 -17.82 -16.15 37.93
N GLU A 345 -16.62 -15.55 37.89
CA GLU A 345 -16.47 -14.10 37.80
C GLU A 345 -16.89 -13.53 36.46
N GLN A 346 -16.59 -14.21 35.35
CA GLN A 346 -17.06 -13.82 34.02
C GLN A 346 -18.59 -13.86 33.95
N ILE A 347 -19.22 -14.92 34.44
CA ILE A 347 -20.68 -15.05 34.48
C ILE A 347 -21.30 -13.96 35.37
N ARG A 348 -20.69 -13.65 36.53
CA ARG A 348 -21.15 -12.57 37.40
C ARG A 348 -21.07 -11.21 36.69
N ALA A 349 -19.97 -10.92 35.99
CA ALA A 349 -19.81 -9.68 35.22
C ALA A 349 -20.85 -9.54 34.10
N LEU A 350 -21.17 -10.64 33.40
CA LEU A 350 -22.22 -10.62 32.37
C LEU A 350 -23.61 -10.33 32.96
N LYS A 351 -23.92 -10.87 34.14
CA LYS A 351 -25.21 -10.66 34.81
C LYS A 351 -25.38 -9.25 35.38
N SER A 352 -24.29 -8.56 35.72
CA SER A 352 -24.35 -7.23 36.34
C SER A 352 -24.44 -6.06 35.36
N GLY A 353 -24.19 -6.29 34.06
CA GLY A 353 -23.82 -5.21 33.13
C GLY A 353 -22.46 -4.60 33.44
#